data_AF-A0A0A5JNV4-F1
#
_entry.id   AF-A0A0A5JNV4-F1
#
_cell.length_a   1.000
_cell.length_b   1.000
_cell.length_c   1.000
_cell.angle_alpha   90.00
_cell.angle_beta   90.00
_cell.angle_gamma   90.00
#
_symmetry.space_group_name_H-M   'P 1'
#
loop_
_entity.id
_entity.type
_entity.pdbx_description
1 polymer ?
#
loop_
_entity_poly.entity_id
_entity_poly.type
_entity_poly.pdbx_seq_one_letter_code
_entity_poly.pdbx_strand_id
1 'polypeptide(L)'
;MLLSQTQPAPKVPASLLIMGATQLRFGHWVKGAAFLALQIVTLLFLVDITIALKGLVTLGDVAQVRNGFDIIPGDNSIFMLVEGVIALIYCFLFLCVYAINVKDALSVTPSHASLSEQFKQIYDDKFAFIMLSPAFLASIAFIILPIVITVLVSFTNYSAPHHIPPRNLVDWVGFKNFIALFELKIWSSTFFGVASWTVIWAFFATVCTCGFGFLLALALQKKDIKAKKAWRFIFILPYAIPAFVTLLMFRLLLNGVGPVNATLNAWGFDSVAFLSDPFTAKITVIAVSVWVGAPYFMLLIAGALTNIPSDLYEASEVDGASKFQQFWEITLPMVLHQVAPSLVMTFAHNFNNFGAIFLLTEGGPINPEYRFAGHTDILITWIYKLTLDFQQYQIASVISIIIFLFLSGIAIWQFRRMKSFKDDVGM
;
A
#
# COMPACT_ATOMS: atom_id res chain seq x y z
N MET A 1 3.29 -16.80 63.19
CA MET A 1 3.97 -17.90 62.48
C MET A 1 3.32 -18.02 61.11
N LEU A 2 3.65 -17.18 60.12
CA LEU A 2 4.81 -17.30 59.23
C LEU A 2 4.99 -18.73 58.69
N LEU A 3 4.27 -19.06 57.62
CA LEU A 3 4.79 -19.84 56.49
C LEU A 3 4.01 -19.42 55.22
N SER A 4 4.23 -18.18 54.75
CA SER A 4 4.12 -17.94 53.32
C SER A 4 5.27 -18.71 52.67
N GLN A 5 5.03 -19.96 52.31
CA GLN A 5 5.92 -20.67 51.40
C GLN A 5 5.76 -20.03 50.02
N THR A 6 6.35 -18.85 49.84
CA THR A 6 6.79 -18.39 48.53
C THR A 6 7.87 -19.37 48.13
N GLN A 7 7.49 -20.50 47.52
CA GLN A 7 8.46 -21.35 46.84
C GLN A 7 9.20 -20.42 45.86
N PRO A 8 10.52 -20.26 45.99
CA PRO A 8 11.26 -19.46 45.03
C PRO A 8 11.04 -20.08 43.65
N ALA A 9 10.76 -19.24 42.65
CA ALA A 9 10.69 -19.70 41.27
C ALA A 9 11.90 -20.60 40.97
N PRO A 10 11.72 -21.74 40.30
CA PRO A 10 12.81 -22.67 40.05
C PRO A 10 13.97 -21.93 39.38
N LYS A 11 15.20 -22.10 39.91
CA LYS A 11 16.41 -21.46 39.36
C LYS A 11 16.61 -21.74 37.86
N VAL A 12 16.01 -22.83 37.37
CA VAL A 12 15.89 -23.19 35.96
C VAL A 12 14.44 -23.63 35.71
N PRO A 13 13.60 -22.83 35.03
CA PRO A 13 12.20 -23.20 34.79
C PRO A 13 12.13 -24.40 33.84
N ALA A 14 11.33 -25.42 34.19
CA ALA A 14 11.07 -26.59 33.34
C ALA A 14 10.52 -26.19 31.95
N SER A 15 9.92 -25.00 31.87
CA SER A 15 9.44 -24.36 30.64
C SER A 15 10.52 -24.03 29.61
N LEU A 16 11.82 -24.16 29.96
CA LEU A 16 12.92 -24.10 29.00
C LEU A 16 12.96 -25.30 28.06
N LEU A 17 12.61 -26.49 28.57
CA LEU A 17 12.61 -27.74 27.78
C LEU A 17 11.21 -28.03 27.23
N ILE A 18 10.19 -27.90 28.08
CA ILE A 18 8.80 -28.20 27.73
C ILE A 18 7.96 -26.96 28.03
N MET A 19 7.61 -26.21 26.99
CA MET A 19 6.81 -25.00 27.08
C MET A 19 5.53 -25.26 27.90
N GLY A 20 5.21 -24.32 28.81
CA GLY A 20 4.05 -24.44 29.70
C GLY A 20 4.24 -25.35 30.92
N ALA A 21 5.29 -26.17 31.02
CA ALA A 21 5.45 -27.14 32.12
C ALA A 21 5.53 -26.48 33.51
N THR A 22 6.22 -25.34 33.63
CA THR A 22 6.27 -24.59 34.89
C THR A 22 4.89 -24.01 35.22
N GLN A 23 4.19 -23.45 34.24
CA GLN A 23 2.84 -22.90 34.42
C GLN A 23 1.84 -23.97 34.88
N LEU A 24 1.88 -25.16 34.27
CA LEU A 24 1.08 -26.31 34.67
C LEU A 24 1.39 -26.75 36.10
N ARG A 25 2.67 -26.82 36.48
CA ARG A 25 3.10 -27.18 37.84
C ARG A 25 2.59 -26.20 38.90
N PHE A 26 2.49 -24.91 38.57
CA PHE A 26 2.01 -23.86 39.48
C PHE A 26 0.49 -23.63 39.40
N GLY A 27 -0.27 -24.51 38.74
CA GLY A 27 -1.73 -24.46 38.70
C GLY A 27 -2.33 -23.56 37.62
N HIS A 28 -1.52 -23.00 36.70
CA HIS A 28 -1.97 -22.22 35.54
C HIS A 28 -2.24 -23.13 34.34
N TRP A 29 -3.34 -23.86 34.40
CA TRP A 29 -3.73 -24.89 33.42
C TRP A 29 -3.95 -24.33 32.02
N VAL A 30 -4.69 -23.23 31.87
CA VAL A 30 -5.10 -22.68 30.56
C VAL A 30 -3.88 -22.22 29.77
N LYS A 31 -3.05 -21.37 30.38
CA LYS A 31 -1.84 -20.83 29.76
C LYS A 31 -0.78 -21.90 29.53
N GLY A 32 -0.58 -22.78 30.51
CA GLY A 32 0.36 -23.89 30.40
C GLY A 32 -0.01 -24.84 29.26
N ALA A 33 -1.29 -25.19 29.12
CA ALA A 33 -1.77 -26.01 28.02
C ALA A 33 -1.60 -25.32 26.66
N ALA A 34 -1.87 -24.01 26.55
CA ALA A 34 -1.69 -23.27 25.31
C ALA A 34 -0.22 -23.26 24.83
N PHE A 35 0.72 -23.02 25.74
CA PHE A 35 2.15 -23.07 25.43
C PHE A 35 2.63 -24.47 25.04
N LEU A 36 2.16 -25.50 25.75
CA LEU A 36 2.49 -26.89 25.44
C LEU A 36 1.92 -27.32 24.09
N ALA A 37 0.66 -26.97 23.81
CA ALA A 37 0.01 -27.26 22.54
C ALA A 37 0.77 -26.62 21.36
N LEU A 38 1.21 -25.37 21.50
CA LEU A 38 2.03 -24.72 20.49
C LEU A 38 3.34 -25.49 20.23
N GLN A 39 4.05 -25.89 21.28
CA GLN A 39 5.28 -26.68 21.13
C GLN A 39 5.01 -28.03 20.44
N ILE A 40 3.94 -28.74 20.83
CA ILE A 40 3.57 -30.01 20.20
C ILE A 40 3.28 -29.80 18.71
N VAL A 41 2.50 -28.79 18.34
CA VAL A 41 2.23 -28.46 16.93
C VAL A 41 3.53 -28.18 16.18
N THR A 42 4.43 -27.38 16.75
CA THR A 42 5.74 -27.11 16.13
C THR A 42 6.56 -28.39 15.92
N LEU A 43 6.54 -29.32 16.88
CA LEU A 43 7.24 -30.60 16.75
C LEU A 43 6.60 -31.50 15.69
N LEU A 44 5.27 -31.51 15.57
CA LEU A 44 4.55 -32.26 14.54
C LEU A 44 4.91 -31.79 13.12
N PHE A 45 5.05 -30.48 12.93
CA PHE A 45 5.39 -29.86 11.64
C PHE A 45 6.89 -29.58 11.48
N LEU A 46 7.75 -30.08 12.38
CA LEU A 46 9.18 -29.75 12.37
C LEU A 46 9.85 -30.15 11.05
N VAL A 47 9.51 -31.32 10.52
CA VAL A 47 10.04 -31.82 9.25
C VAL A 47 9.63 -30.89 8.11
N ASP A 48 8.35 -30.56 7.99
CA ASP A 48 7.84 -29.67 6.94
C ASP A 48 8.47 -28.27 7.03
N ILE A 49 8.61 -27.72 8.23
CA ILE A 49 9.28 -26.45 8.47
C ILE A 49 10.74 -26.52 7.99
N THR A 50 11.47 -27.59 8.31
CA THR A 50 12.87 -27.73 7.87
C THR A 50 13.00 -27.88 6.35
N ILE A 51 12.08 -28.60 5.71
CA ILE A 51 12.01 -28.74 4.25
C ILE A 51 11.72 -27.38 3.61
N ALA A 52 10.74 -26.63 4.11
CA ALA A 52 10.41 -25.30 3.62
C ALA A 52 11.57 -24.31 3.77
N LEU A 53 12.27 -24.33 4.91
CA LEU A 53 13.47 -23.50 5.13
C LEU A 53 14.63 -23.88 4.19
N LYS A 54 14.82 -25.17 3.91
CA LYS A 54 15.79 -25.62 2.91
C LYS A 54 15.36 -25.19 1.49
N GLY A 55 14.06 -25.27 1.20
CA GLY A 55 13.46 -24.83 -0.05
C GLY A 55 13.65 -23.34 -0.33
N LEU A 56 13.62 -22.52 0.72
CA LEU A 56 13.93 -21.09 0.63
C LEU A 56 15.32 -20.82 0.07
N VAL A 57 16.30 -21.66 0.41
CA VAL A 57 17.69 -21.48 -0.02
C VAL A 57 17.93 -22.11 -1.40
N THR A 58 17.42 -23.32 -1.60
CA THR A 58 17.67 -24.11 -2.82
C THR A 58 16.83 -23.68 -4.02
N LEU A 59 15.59 -23.22 -3.79
CA LEU A 59 14.60 -22.92 -4.83
C LEU A 59 14.32 -24.10 -5.78
N GLY A 60 14.52 -25.33 -5.30
CA GLY A 60 14.28 -26.56 -6.04
C GLY A 60 15.54 -27.17 -6.63
N ASP A 61 15.52 -28.50 -6.77
CA ASP A 61 16.63 -29.30 -7.27
C ASP A 61 16.27 -29.99 -8.61
N VAL A 62 14.98 -30.25 -8.86
CA VAL A 62 14.50 -31.03 -10.03
C VAL A 62 13.50 -30.22 -10.85
N ALA A 63 13.86 -29.86 -12.08
CA ALA A 63 12.94 -29.21 -13.02
C ALA A 63 11.89 -30.19 -13.57
N GLN A 64 10.73 -29.68 -14.02
CA GLN A 64 9.71 -30.50 -14.68
C GLN A 64 10.25 -31.12 -15.97
N VAL A 65 10.13 -32.44 -16.09
CA VAL A 65 10.57 -33.19 -17.27
C VAL A 65 9.35 -33.68 -18.05
N ARG A 66 9.41 -33.53 -19.38
CA ARG A 66 8.42 -34.10 -20.30
C ARG A 66 9.00 -35.35 -20.94
N ASN A 67 8.34 -36.50 -20.73
CA ASN A 67 8.69 -37.76 -21.38
C ASN A 67 7.56 -38.15 -22.34
N GLY A 68 7.71 -37.82 -23.64
CA GLY A 68 6.65 -38.02 -24.63
C GLY A 68 5.40 -37.17 -24.34
N PHE A 69 4.29 -37.82 -24.02
CA PHE A 69 3.05 -37.15 -23.61
C PHE A 69 2.91 -36.98 -22.09
N ASP A 70 3.77 -37.64 -21.30
CA ASP A 70 3.73 -37.57 -19.85
C ASP A 70 4.53 -36.37 -19.33
N ILE A 71 3.92 -35.60 -18.43
CA ILE A 71 4.54 -34.47 -17.74
C ILE A 71 4.79 -34.90 -16.30
N ILE A 72 6.05 -35.12 -15.96
CA ILE A 72 6.46 -35.43 -14.59
C ILE A 72 6.67 -34.09 -13.88
N PRO A 73 5.85 -33.75 -12.87
CA PRO A 73 5.99 -32.49 -12.15
C PRO A 73 7.34 -32.45 -11.44
N GLY A 74 8.06 -31.35 -11.63
CA GLY A 74 9.25 -31.02 -10.85
C GLY A 74 8.94 -30.06 -9.72
N ASP A 75 9.98 -29.56 -9.09
CA ASP A 75 9.89 -28.56 -8.04
C ASP A 75 9.34 -27.24 -8.57
N ASN A 76 8.59 -26.52 -7.73
CA ASN A 76 8.15 -25.18 -8.02
C ASN A 76 8.89 -24.18 -7.12
N SER A 77 9.93 -23.56 -7.69
CA SER A 77 10.79 -22.60 -6.99
C SER A 77 10.03 -21.48 -6.27
N ILE A 78 8.92 -21.01 -6.84
CA ILE A 78 8.14 -19.92 -6.24
C ILE A 78 7.31 -20.42 -5.06
N PHE A 79 6.72 -21.62 -5.14
CA PHE A 79 6.03 -22.21 -3.99
C PHE A 79 7.01 -22.49 -2.85
N MET A 80 8.19 -23.04 -3.13
CA MET A 80 9.23 -23.26 -2.13
C MET A 80 9.70 -21.96 -1.47
N LEU A 81 9.81 -20.88 -2.25
CA LEU A 81 10.13 -19.55 -1.72
C LEU A 81 9.02 -19.06 -0.78
N VAL A 82 7.75 -19.17 -1.18
CA VAL A 82 6.60 -18.73 -0.36
C VAL A 82 6.50 -19.54 0.93
N GLU A 83 6.54 -20.88 0.82
CA GLU A 83 6.51 -21.79 1.97
C GLU A 83 7.68 -21.54 2.92
N GLY A 84 8.88 -21.31 2.37
CA GLY A 84 10.07 -20.96 3.13
C GLY A 84 9.93 -19.65 3.90
N VAL A 85 9.34 -18.62 3.31
CA VAL A 85 9.05 -17.36 4.02
C VAL A 85 8.00 -17.56 5.10
N ILE A 86 6.94 -18.34 4.84
CA ILE A 86 5.93 -18.68 5.85
C ILE A 86 6.58 -19.41 7.03
N ALA A 87 7.45 -20.40 6.75
CA ALA A 87 8.19 -21.12 7.78
C ALA A 87 9.11 -20.19 8.58
N LEU A 88 9.81 -19.25 7.93
CA LEU A 88 10.67 -18.27 8.60
C LEU A 88 9.88 -17.35 9.54
N ILE A 89 8.74 -16.82 9.07
CA ILE A 89 7.85 -15.99 9.89
C ILE A 89 7.29 -16.81 11.06
N TYR A 90 6.85 -18.04 10.81
CA TYR A 90 6.37 -18.95 11.85
C TYR A 90 7.44 -19.21 12.91
N CYS A 91 8.68 -19.52 12.50
CA CYS A 91 9.80 -19.72 13.43
C CYS A 91 10.08 -18.46 14.26
N PHE A 92 10.04 -17.28 13.64
CA PHE A 92 10.20 -16.01 14.36
C PHE A 92 9.09 -15.81 15.42
N LEU A 93 7.83 -16.01 15.04
CA LEU A 93 6.69 -15.91 15.96
C LEU A 93 6.79 -16.94 17.08
N PHE A 94 7.16 -18.17 16.76
CA PHE A 94 7.40 -19.23 17.74
C PHE A 94 8.49 -18.84 18.74
N LEU A 95 9.62 -18.29 18.28
CA LEU A 95 10.70 -17.81 19.15
C LEU A 95 10.23 -16.67 20.06
N CYS A 96 9.43 -15.74 19.55
CA CYS A 96 8.81 -14.69 20.37
C CYS A 96 7.90 -15.28 21.46
N VAL A 97 7.04 -16.25 21.12
CA VAL A 97 6.17 -16.92 22.10
C VAL A 97 6.97 -17.77 23.08
N TYR A 98 8.03 -18.44 22.63
CA TYR A 98 8.95 -19.18 23.49
C TYR A 98 9.61 -18.26 24.52
N ALA A 99 10.11 -17.10 24.09
CA ALA A 99 10.68 -16.09 24.99
C ALA A 99 9.65 -15.58 26.01
N ILE A 100 8.39 -15.35 25.59
CA ILE A 100 7.29 -15.00 26.50
C ILE A 100 7.02 -16.12 27.50
N ASN A 101 6.99 -17.38 27.05
CA ASN A 101 6.81 -18.55 27.92
C ASN A 101 7.92 -18.66 28.98
N VAL A 102 9.18 -18.45 28.61
CA VAL A 102 10.31 -18.51 29.54
C VAL A 102 10.26 -17.36 30.53
N LYS A 103 10.02 -16.12 30.05
CA LYS A 103 9.89 -14.93 30.91
C LYS A 103 8.76 -15.11 31.92
N ASP A 104 7.63 -15.64 31.47
CA ASP A 104 6.48 -15.92 32.32
C ASP A 104 6.76 -17.00 33.36
N ALA A 105 7.46 -18.07 32.98
CA ALA A 105 7.83 -19.15 33.89
C ALA A 105 8.76 -18.70 35.02
N LEU A 106 9.54 -17.64 34.82
CA LEU A 106 10.40 -17.05 35.85
C LEU A 106 9.62 -16.22 36.87
N SER A 107 8.46 -15.67 36.49
CA SER A 107 7.62 -14.82 37.35
C SER A 107 6.37 -15.50 37.86
N VAL A 108 6.18 -16.80 37.58
CA VAL A 108 4.93 -17.49 37.88
C VAL A 108 4.75 -17.72 39.39
N THR A 109 3.58 -17.36 39.91
CA THR A 109 3.16 -17.65 41.28
C THR A 109 2.09 -18.75 41.29
N PRO A 110 1.97 -19.55 42.38
CA PRO A 110 0.93 -20.55 42.50
C PRO A 110 -0.46 -19.95 42.29
N SER A 111 -1.30 -20.61 41.49
CA SER A 111 -2.70 -20.26 41.28
C SER A 111 -3.62 -21.36 41.79
N HIS A 112 -4.69 -20.94 42.46
CA HIS A 112 -5.78 -21.81 42.93
C HIS A 112 -7.09 -21.55 42.19
N ALA A 113 -7.06 -20.71 41.14
CA ALA A 113 -8.23 -20.36 40.35
C ALA A 113 -8.72 -21.57 39.53
N SER A 114 -10.04 -21.70 39.40
CA SER A 114 -10.68 -22.67 38.52
C SER A 114 -10.40 -22.36 37.03
N LEU A 115 -10.63 -23.33 36.13
CA LEU A 115 -10.37 -23.15 34.69
C LEU A 115 -11.12 -21.96 34.10
N SER A 116 -12.39 -21.77 34.46
CA SER A 116 -13.22 -20.65 33.99
C SER A 116 -12.70 -19.31 34.49
N GLU A 117 -12.24 -19.23 35.74
CA GLU A 117 -11.63 -18.02 36.31
C GLU A 117 -10.31 -17.68 35.63
N GLN A 118 -9.49 -18.69 35.30
CA GLN A 118 -8.23 -18.47 34.57
C GLN A 118 -8.48 -17.95 33.16
N PHE A 119 -9.47 -18.50 32.43
CA PHE A 119 -9.86 -17.98 31.12
C PHE A 119 -10.32 -16.53 31.21
N LYS A 120 -11.16 -16.21 32.20
CA LYS A 120 -11.65 -14.85 32.42
C LYS A 120 -10.53 -13.88 32.74
N GLN A 121 -9.61 -14.25 33.63
CA GLN A 121 -8.44 -13.43 33.96
C GLN A 121 -7.55 -13.17 32.74
N ILE A 122 -7.25 -14.19 31.94
CA ILE A 122 -6.46 -14.02 30.70
C ILE A 122 -7.19 -13.09 29.72
N TYR A 123 -8.51 -13.27 29.56
CA TYR A 123 -9.31 -12.43 28.71
C TYR A 123 -9.30 -10.98 29.18
N ASP A 124 -9.48 -10.72 30.47
CA ASP A 124 -9.50 -9.36 31.04
C ASP A 124 -8.10 -8.71 30.98
N ASP A 125 -7.05 -9.43 31.37
CA ASP A 125 -5.66 -8.92 31.42
C ASP A 125 -5.05 -8.72 30.02
N LYS A 126 -5.44 -9.55 29.06
CA LYS A 126 -4.89 -9.54 27.68
C LYS A 126 -5.93 -9.16 26.64
N PHE A 127 -7.05 -8.58 27.06
CA PHE A 127 -8.17 -8.20 26.20
C PHE A 127 -7.69 -7.48 24.94
N ALA A 128 -6.90 -6.41 25.12
CA ALA A 128 -6.38 -5.61 24.01
C ALA A 128 -5.55 -6.45 23.01
N PHE A 129 -4.68 -7.34 23.47
CA PHE A 129 -3.86 -8.19 22.61
C PHE A 129 -4.69 -9.23 21.86
N ILE A 130 -5.67 -9.84 22.55
CA ILE A 130 -6.57 -10.83 21.93
C ILE A 130 -7.39 -10.16 20.83
N MET A 131 -7.96 -8.98 21.10
CA MET A 131 -8.74 -8.21 20.12
C MET A 131 -7.90 -7.74 18.93
N LEU A 132 -6.62 -7.43 19.12
CA LEU A 132 -5.72 -7.02 18.04
C LEU A 132 -5.14 -8.21 17.24
N SER A 133 -5.14 -9.42 17.79
CA SER A 133 -4.51 -10.59 17.16
C SER A 133 -5.03 -10.92 15.76
N PRO A 134 -6.34 -10.83 15.42
CA PRO A 134 -6.81 -11.11 14.07
C PRO A 134 -6.28 -10.09 13.06
N ALA A 135 -6.27 -8.81 13.42
CA ALA A 135 -5.75 -7.74 12.57
C ALA A 135 -4.23 -7.88 12.37
N PHE A 136 -3.51 -8.27 13.43
CA PHE A 136 -2.07 -8.53 13.37
C PHE A 136 -1.73 -9.71 12.44
N LEU A 137 -2.44 -10.83 12.58
CA LEU A 137 -2.26 -12.01 11.73
C LEU A 137 -2.62 -11.71 10.27
N ALA A 138 -3.72 -10.99 10.03
CA ALA A 138 -4.09 -10.54 8.69
C ALA A 138 -3.02 -9.62 8.09
N SER A 139 -2.45 -8.71 8.88
CA SER A 139 -1.35 -7.84 8.42
C SER A 139 -0.11 -8.64 8.04
N ILE A 140 0.25 -9.67 8.82
CA ILE A 140 1.36 -10.57 8.46
C ILE A 140 1.07 -11.28 7.14
N ALA A 141 -0.11 -11.89 7.00
CA ALA A 141 -0.46 -12.70 5.84
C ALA A 141 -0.64 -11.89 4.55
N PHE A 142 -1.26 -10.71 4.62
CA PHE A 142 -1.65 -9.94 3.44
C PHE A 142 -0.78 -8.71 3.16
N ILE A 143 0.05 -8.27 4.11
CA ILE A 143 0.93 -7.11 3.93
C ILE A 143 2.40 -7.55 4.00
N ILE A 144 2.82 -8.12 5.13
CA ILE A 144 4.24 -8.44 5.35
C ILE A 144 4.71 -9.56 4.43
N LEU A 145 3.96 -10.65 4.33
CA LEU A 145 4.33 -11.83 3.54
C LEU A 145 4.52 -11.48 2.04
N PRO A 146 3.57 -10.82 1.34
CA PRO A 146 3.77 -10.40 -0.05
C PRO A 146 4.94 -9.45 -0.25
N ILE A 147 5.20 -8.54 0.71
CA ILE A 147 6.36 -7.63 0.64
C ILE A 147 7.66 -8.42 0.71
N VAL A 148 7.80 -9.34 1.67
CA VAL A 148 9.00 -10.18 1.80
C VAL A 148 9.20 -11.03 0.53
N ILE A 149 8.14 -11.66 0.02
CA ILE A 149 8.21 -12.43 -1.24
C ILE A 149 8.67 -11.53 -2.40
N THR A 150 8.08 -10.34 -2.55
CA THR A 150 8.46 -9.39 -3.60
C THR A 150 9.94 -9.02 -3.49
N VAL A 151 10.41 -8.75 -2.27
CA VAL A 151 11.82 -8.47 -1.99
C VAL A 151 12.69 -9.64 -2.42
N LEU A 152 12.37 -10.87 -2.01
CA LEU A 152 13.15 -12.06 -2.38
C LEU A 152 13.16 -12.31 -3.89
N VAL A 153 12.03 -12.18 -4.57
CA VAL A 153 11.92 -12.31 -6.04
C VAL A 153 12.81 -11.30 -6.77
N SER A 154 13.05 -10.11 -6.22
CA SER A 154 13.98 -9.14 -6.83
C SER A 154 15.42 -9.64 -6.91
N PHE A 155 15.79 -10.63 -6.09
CA PHE A 155 17.11 -11.26 -6.07
C PHE A 155 17.18 -12.58 -6.85
N THR A 156 16.12 -12.95 -7.59
CA THR A 156 16.09 -14.18 -8.38
C THR A 156 15.98 -13.91 -9.89
N ASN A 157 16.20 -14.91 -10.73
CA ASN A 157 16.01 -14.80 -12.18
C ASN A 157 14.56 -15.03 -12.64
N TYR A 158 13.56 -14.99 -11.74
CA TYR A 158 12.17 -15.36 -12.02
C TYR A 158 11.54 -14.52 -13.15
N SER A 159 11.51 -15.10 -14.35
CA SER A 159 11.20 -14.36 -15.58
C SER A 159 10.92 -15.25 -16.78
N ALA A 160 9.99 -14.81 -17.62
CA ALA A 160 9.79 -15.43 -18.93
C ALA A 160 10.91 -15.04 -19.92
N PRO A 161 11.24 -15.92 -20.89
CA PRO A 161 10.67 -17.25 -21.11
C PRO A 161 11.44 -18.39 -20.42
N HIS A 162 12.62 -18.09 -19.86
CA HIS A 162 13.60 -19.12 -19.49
C HIS A 162 13.49 -19.59 -18.04
N HIS A 163 12.91 -18.83 -17.12
CA HIS A 163 12.88 -19.15 -15.68
C HIS A 163 11.44 -19.07 -15.17
N ILE A 164 10.56 -19.91 -15.72
CA ILE A 164 9.16 -20.04 -15.33
C ILE A 164 8.94 -21.43 -14.73
N PRO A 165 8.81 -21.54 -13.41
CA PRO A 165 8.47 -22.79 -12.74
C PRO A 165 7.06 -23.28 -13.09
N PRO A 166 6.80 -24.59 -12.98
CA PRO A 166 7.76 -25.65 -12.65
C PRO A 166 8.62 -26.11 -13.86
N ARG A 167 8.39 -25.53 -15.05
CA ARG A 167 9.11 -25.93 -16.28
C ARG A 167 10.61 -25.72 -16.16
N ASN A 168 11.02 -24.57 -15.65
CA ASN A 168 12.41 -24.24 -15.39
C ASN A 168 12.53 -23.71 -13.95
N LEU A 169 13.59 -24.10 -13.27
CA LEU A 169 13.89 -23.62 -11.92
C LEU A 169 14.26 -22.14 -11.94
N VAL A 170 14.16 -21.53 -10.77
CA VAL A 170 14.57 -20.15 -10.50
C VAL A 170 15.75 -20.18 -9.54
N ASP A 171 16.77 -19.37 -9.84
CA ASP A 171 17.99 -19.27 -9.05
C ASP A 171 18.15 -17.88 -8.44
N TRP A 172 18.89 -17.83 -7.34
CA TRP A 172 19.38 -16.59 -6.77
C TRP A 172 20.43 -15.95 -7.69
N VAL A 173 20.18 -14.71 -8.10
CA VAL A 173 21.10 -13.89 -8.91
C VAL A 173 21.70 -12.72 -8.14
N GLY A 174 21.35 -12.56 -6.87
CA GLY A 174 21.81 -11.45 -6.04
C GLY A 174 21.37 -10.11 -6.63
N PHE A 175 22.29 -9.15 -6.73
CA PHE A 175 21.97 -7.78 -7.17
C PHE A 175 21.90 -7.58 -8.69
N LYS A 176 22.01 -8.65 -9.51
CA LYS A 176 22.05 -8.52 -10.97
C LYS A 176 20.84 -7.78 -11.55
N ASN A 177 19.64 -7.97 -11.01
CA ASN A 177 18.44 -7.28 -11.50
C ASN A 177 18.44 -5.79 -11.19
N PHE A 178 18.96 -5.40 -10.01
CA PHE A 178 19.12 -3.99 -9.64
C PHE A 178 20.09 -3.30 -10.57
N ILE A 179 21.24 -3.93 -10.85
CA ILE A 179 22.23 -3.43 -11.79
C ILE A 179 21.62 -3.34 -13.19
N ALA A 180 20.92 -4.39 -13.65
CA ALA A 180 20.30 -4.44 -14.97
C ALA A 180 19.28 -3.32 -15.20
N LEU A 181 18.51 -2.92 -14.18
CA LEU A 181 17.55 -1.82 -14.29
C LEU A 181 18.23 -0.49 -14.62
N PHE A 182 19.43 -0.22 -14.09
CA PHE A 182 20.13 1.05 -14.26
C PHE A 182 21.20 1.04 -15.35
N GLU A 183 21.84 -0.10 -15.62
CA GLU A 183 22.91 -0.20 -16.62
C GLU A 183 22.41 -0.54 -18.03
N LEU A 184 21.37 -1.38 -18.15
CA LEU A 184 20.84 -1.73 -19.47
C LEU A 184 20.01 -0.56 -19.98
N LYS A 185 20.47 0.07 -21.06
CA LYS A 185 19.87 1.29 -21.64
C LYS A 185 18.35 1.19 -21.81
N ILE A 186 17.85 0.04 -22.23
CA ILE A 186 16.42 -0.20 -22.49
C ILE A 186 15.57 -0.19 -21.21
N TRP A 187 16.11 -0.67 -20.09
CA TRP A 187 15.43 -0.68 -18.80
C TRP A 187 15.56 0.68 -18.10
N SER A 188 16.75 1.27 -18.14
CA SER A 188 17.01 2.57 -17.51
C SER A 188 16.25 3.70 -18.19
N SER A 189 16.24 3.77 -19.54
CA SER A 189 15.46 4.78 -20.27
C SER A 189 13.97 4.70 -19.93
N THR A 190 13.43 3.48 -19.89
CA THR A 190 12.04 3.24 -19.51
C THR A 190 11.77 3.63 -18.06
N PHE A 191 12.63 3.21 -17.13
CA PHE A 191 12.49 3.51 -15.71
C PHE A 191 12.49 5.01 -15.46
N PHE A 192 13.48 5.76 -15.94
CA PHE A 192 13.53 7.21 -15.74
C PHE A 192 12.40 7.94 -16.47
N GLY A 193 12.02 7.47 -17.65
CA GLY A 193 10.89 7.99 -18.41
C GLY A 193 9.54 7.84 -17.70
N VAL A 194 9.25 6.62 -17.22
CA VAL A 194 8.03 6.31 -16.48
C VAL A 194 8.04 6.93 -15.07
N ALA A 195 9.18 6.93 -14.37
CA ALA A 195 9.31 7.53 -13.04
C ALA A 195 9.12 9.05 -13.08
N SER A 196 9.76 9.74 -14.03
CA SER A 196 9.59 11.18 -14.21
C SER A 196 8.15 11.54 -14.54
N TRP A 197 7.52 10.79 -15.46
CA TRP A 197 6.10 10.97 -15.74
C TRP A 197 5.23 10.69 -14.51
N THR A 198 5.51 9.66 -13.71
CA THR A 198 4.76 9.34 -12.49
C THR A 198 4.75 10.51 -11.51
N VAL A 199 5.91 11.16 -11.30
CA VAL A 199 6.01 12.34 -10.44
C VAL A 199 5.27 13.53 -11.02
N ILE A 200 5.46 13.81 -12.32
CA ILE A 200 4.80 14.92 -13.04
C ILE A 200 3.27 14.73 -12.98
N TRP A 201 2.80 13.55 -13.34
CA TRP A 201 1.42 13.10 -13.26
C TRP A 201 0.85 13.34 -11.87
N ALA A 202 1.47 12.77 -10.83
CA ALA A 202 0.98 12.85 -9.46
C ALA A 202 0.93 14.29 -8.97
N PHE A 203 1.93 15.10 -9.32
CA PHE A 203 1.96 16.52 -9.00
C PHE A 203 0.82 17.28 -9.67
N PHE A 204 0.70 17.23 -11.00
CA PHE A 204 -0.32 17.98 -11.73
C PHE A 204 -1.73 17.49 -11.44
N ALA A 205 -1.96 16.18 -11.32
CA ALA A 205 -3.26 15.64 -10.92
C ALA A 205 -3.67 16.18 -9.53
N THR A 206 -2.74 16.23 -8.58
CA THR A 206 -3.01 16.74 -7.21
C THR A 206 -3.22 18.25 -7.18
N VAL A 207 -2.32 19.02 -7.82
CA VAL A 207 -2.39 20.48 -7.81
C VAL A 207 -3.61 20.97 -8.59
N CYS A 208 -3.90 20.38 -9.76
CA CYS A 208 -5.06 20.76 -10.55
C CYS A 208 -6.37 20.33 -9.87
N THR A 209 -6.48 19.12 -9.29
CA THR A 209 -7.69 18.73 -8.54
C THR A 209 -7.96 19.66 -7.37
N CYS A 210 -6.93 19.99 -6.59
CA CYS A 210 -7.05 20.96 -5.50
C CYS A 210 -7.40 22.36 -6.01
N GLY A 211 -6.72 22.85 -7.05
CA GLY A 211 -6.94 24.16 -7.63
C GLY A 211 -8.36 24.33 -8.17
N PHE A 212 -8.85 23.36 -8.95
CA PHE A 212 -10.24 23.37 -9.42
C PHE A 212 -11.24 23.21 -8.27
N GLY A 213 -10.97 22.34 -7.30
CA GLY A 213 -11.81 22.22 -6.09
C GLY A 213 -11.88 23.55 -5.32
N PHE A 214 -10.77 24.26 -5.21
CA PHE A 214 -10.69 25.59 -4.58
C PHE A 214 -11.57 26.60 -5.33
N LEU A 215 -11.45 26.67 -6.66
CA LEU A 215 -12.27 27.56 -7.49
C LEU A 215 -13.76 27.28 -7.32
N LEU A 216 -14.17 26.00 -7.31
CA LEU A 216 -15.55 25.60 -7.08
C LEU A 216 -16.03 25.97 -5.66
N ALA A 217 -15.19 25.79 -4.64
CA ALA A 217 -15.51 26.14 -3.27
C ALA A 217 -15.73 27.65 -3.11
N LEU A 218 -14.84 28.49 -3.65
CA LEU A 218 -15.00 29.94 -3.67
C LEU A 218 -16.27 30.36 -4.40
N ALA A 219 -16.55 29.75 -5.56
CA ALA A 219 -17.75 30.05 -6.33
C ALA A 219 -19.01 29.78 -5.51
N LEU A 220 -19.10 28.63 -4.82
CA LEU A 220 -20.24 28.31 -3.97
C LEU A 220 -20.36 29.20 -2.73
N GLN A 221 -19.26 29.77 -2.25
CA GLN A 221 -19.27 30.64 -1.08
C GLN A 221 -19.82 32.04 -1.37
N LYS A 222 -19.67 32.56 -2.60
CA LYS A 222 -20.18 33.89 -2.99
C LYS A 222 -21.66 34.06 -2.66
N LYS A 223 -22.03 35.17 -2.01
CA LYS A 223 -23.40 35.44 -1.56
C LYS A 223 -24.41 35.54 -2.71
N ASP A 224 -23.95 35.99 -3.88
CA ASP A 224 -24.82 36.29 -5.04
C ASP A 224 -25.26 35.04 -5.83
N ILE A 225 -24.67 33.87 -5.55
CA ILE A 225 -25.05 32.63 -6.24
C ILE A 225 -26.41 32.15 -5.73
N LYS A 226 -27.40 32.15 -6.63
CA LYS A 226 -28.72 31.56 -6.40
C LYS A 226 -28.65 30.04 -6.48
N ALA A 227 -29.55 29.36 -5.76
CA ALA A 227 -29.67 27.90 -5.76
C ALA A 227 -28.37 27.12 -5.38
N LYS A 228 -27.59 27.63 -4.42
CA LYS A 228 -26.31 27.01 -3.97
C LYS A 228 -26.39 25.50 -3.71
N LYS A 229 -27.51 25.03 -3.14
CA LYS A 229 -27.72 23.60 -2.88
C LYS A 229 -27.75 22.76 -4.16
N ALA A 230 -28.36 23.27 -5.24
CA ALA A 230 -28.40 22.59 -6.53
C ALA A 230 -27.01 22.54 -7.18
N TRP A 231 -26.28 23.65 -7.19
CA TRP A 231 -24.89 23.68 -7.71
C TRP A 231 -23.97 22.74 -6.95
N ARG A 232 -24.06 22.76 -5.60
CA ARG A 232 -23.30 21.82 -4.76
C ARG A 232 -23.63 20.37 -5.08
N PHE A 233 -24.90 20.04 -5.29
CA PHE A 233 -25.30 18.69 -5.70
C PHE A 233 -24.69 18.29 -7.05
N ILE A 234 -24.82 19.14 -8.07
CA ILE A 234 -24.29 18.88 -9.42
C ILE A 234 -22.78 18.68 -9.39
N PHE A 235 -22.02 19.53 -8.68
CA PHE A 235 -20.57 19.42 -8.62
C PHE A 235 -20.07 18.24 -7.79
N ILE A 236 -20.90 17.62 -6.94
CA ILE A 236 -20.53 16.40 -6.19
C ILE A 236 -20.72 15.14 -7.03
N LEU A 237 -21.60 15.15 -8.03
CA LEU A 237 -21.93 13.98 -8.85
C LEU A 237 -20.70 13.24 -9.41
N PRO A 238 -19.66 13.90 -9.93
CA PRO A 238 -18.47 13.22 -10.44
C PRO A 238 -17.80 12.29 -9.42
N TYR A 239 -17.82 12.67 -8.14
CA TYR A 239 -17.22 11.90 -7.05
C TYR A 239 -18.20 10.90 -6.44
N ALA A 240 -19.51 11.15 -6.55
CA ALA A 240 -20.55 10.23 -6.07
C ALA A 240 -20.66 8.97 -6.95
N ILE A 241 -20.32 9.08 -8.24
CA ILE A 241 -20.29 7.95 -9.17
C ILE A 241 -18.98 7.17 -8.97
N PRO A 242 -19.00 5.82 -8.92
CA PRO A 242 -17.79 5.02 -8.82
C PRO A 242 -16.78 5.37 -9.92
N ALA A 243 -15.56 5.73 -9.52
CA ALA A 243 -14.52 6.22 -10.43
C ALA A 243 -14.22 5.26 -11.60
N PHE A 244 -14.28 3.95 -11.35
CA PHE A 244 -14.08 2.93 -12.38
C PHE A 244 -15.07 3.07 -13.56
N VAL A 245 -16.35 3.29 -13.27
CA VAL A 245 -17.39 3.46 -14.30
C VAL A 245 -17.12 4.73 -15.09
N THR A 246 -16.83 5.82 -14.38
CA THR A 246 -16.53 7.11 -14.98
C THR A 246 -15.34 7.05 -15.94
N LEU A 247 -14.23 6.44 -15.52
CA LEU A 247 -13.01 6.35 -16.31
C LEU A 247 -13.21 5.52 -17.59
N LEU A 248 -13.93 4.40 -17.50
CA LEU A 248 -14.29 3.60 -18.68
C LEU A 248 -15.24 4.37 -19.62
N MET A 249 -16.20 5.10 -19.07
CA MET A 249 -17.07 5.97 -19.88
C MET A 249 -16.27 7.05 -20.61
N PHE A 250 -15.34 7.73 -19.93
CA PHE A 250 -14.46 8.70 -20.60
C PHE A 250 -13.60 8.05 -21.68
N ARG A 251 -13.10 6.84 -21.47
CA ARG A 251 -12.36 6.10 -22.51
C ARG A 251 -13.19 5.89 -23.77
N LEU A 252 -14.48 5.55 -23.64
CA LEU A 252 -15.40 5.41 -24.78
C LEU A 252 -15.72 6.76 -25.42
N LEU A 253 -16.00 7.78 -24.60
CA LEU A 253 -16.35 9.13 -25.06
C LEU A 253 -15.21 9.77 -25.87
N LEU A 254 -13.98 9.60 -25.39
CA LEU A 254 -12.77 10.22 -25.92
C LEU A 254 -12.00 9.32 -26.89
N ASN A 255 -12.56 8.17 -27.28
CA ASN A 255 -12.01 7.35 -28.34
C ASN A 255 -11.99 8.14 -29.67
N GLY A 256 -11.13 7.78 -30.63
CA GLY A 256 -11.01 8.44 -31.92
C GLY A 256 -12.34 8.60 -32.66
N VAL A 257 -13.19 7.57 -32.64
CA VAL A 257 -14.57 7.60 -33.21
C VAL A 257 -15.66 7.84 -32.15
N GLY A 258 -15.26 8.25 -30.95
CA GLY A 258 -16.15 8.45 -29.82
C GLY A 258 -17.12 9.63 -30.02
N PRO A 259 -18.22 9.67 -29.24
CA PRO A 259 -19.21 10.74 -29.30
C PRO A 259 -18.65 12.16 -29.23
N VAL A 260 -17.54 12.38 -28.51
CA VAL A 260 -16.91 13.71 -28.40
C VAL A 260 -16.36 14.15 -29.75
N ASN A 261 -15.57 13.30 -30.42
CA ASN A 261 -15.06 13.61 -31.76
C ASN A 261 -16.19 13.66 -32.80
N ALA A 262 -17.21 12.81 -32.70
CA ALA A 262 -18.38 12.88 -33.58
C ALA A 262 -19.10 14.24 -33.45
N THR A 263 -19.20 14.78 -32.24
CA THR A 263 -19.81 16.09 -31.98
C THR A 263 -18.93 17.24 -32.47
N LEU A 264 -17.61 17.16 -32.26
CA LEU A 264 -16.65 18.14 -32.80
C LEU A 264 -16.73 18.21 -34.32
N ASN A 265 -16.72 17.05 -35.00
CA ASN A 265 -16.85 16.96 -36.45
C ASN A 265 -18.19 17.53 -36.93
N ALA A 266 -19.29 17.29 -36.20
CA ALA A 266 -20.60 17.86 -36.54
C ALA A 266 -20.64 19.40 -36.41
N TRP A 267 -19.79 19.98 -35.58
CA TRP A 267 -19.59 21.44 -35.47
C TRP A 267 -18.54 21.98 -36.45
N GLY A 268 -17.95 21.14 -37.28
CA GLY A 268 -16.95 21.53 -38.28
C GLY A 268 -15.51 21.61 -37.76
N PHE A 269 -15.22 21.07 -36.57
CA PHE A 269 -13.86 20.93 -36.05
C PHE A 269 -13.24 19.59 -36.42
N ASP A 270 -11.92 19.54 -36.56
CA ASP A 270 -11.19 18.28 -36.76
C ASP A 270 -11.23 17.40 -35.49
N SER A 271 -11.15 16.09 -35.70
CA SER A 271 -11.08 15.12 -34.61
C SER A 271 -9.79 15.27 -33.80
N VAL A 272 -9.92 15.21 -32.47
CA VAL A 272 -8.79 15.30 -31.55
C VAL A 272 -8.34 13.91 -31.13
N ALA A 273 -7.04 13.66 -31.18
CA ALA A 273 -6.43 12.38 -30.81
C ALA A 273 -6.27 12.24 -29.27
N PHE A 274 -7.37 12.38 -28.52
CA PHE A 274 -7.36 12.46 -27.05
C PHE A 274 -6.54 11.38 -26.35
N LEU A 275 -6.64 10.13 -26.81
CA LEU A 275 -5.96 8.98 -26.19
C LEU A 275 -4.83 8.39 -27.06
N SER A 276 -4.69 8.86 -28.29
CA SER A 276 -3.77 8.28 -29.29
C SER A 276 -2.52 9.12 -29.51
N ASP A 277 -2.60 10.44 -29.31
CA ASP A 277 -1.43 11.32 -29.34
C ASP A 277 -0.77 11.36 -27.95
N PRO A 278 0.56 11.15 -27.81
CA PRO A 278 1.23 11.08 -26.52
C PRO A 278 1.03 12.29 -25.61
N PHE A 279 1.09 13.50 -26.16
CA PHE A 279 0.97 14.74 -25.38
C PHE A 279 -0.48 14.97 -24.95
N THR A 280 -1.41 14.82 -25.90
CA THR A 280 -2.84 14.97 -25.66
C THR A 280 -3.36 13.91 -24.69
N ALA A 281 -2.86 12.68 -24.76
CA ALA A 281 -3.20 11.62 -23.80
C ALA A 281 -2.79 12.01 -22.37
N LYS A 282 -1.57 12.50 -22.18
CA LYS A 282 -1.11 12.98 -20.86
C LYS A 282 -2.00 14.09 -20.29
N ILE A 283 -2.37 15.07 -21.11
CA ILE A 283 -3.28 16.15 -20.70
C ILE A 283 -4.67 15.60 -20.39
N THR A 284 -5.19 14.72 -21.23
CA THR A 284 -6.53 14.13 -21.11
C THR A 284 -6.67 13.37 -19.80
N VAL A 285 -5.67 12.55 -19.45
CA VAL A 285 -5.69 11.81 -18.18
C VAL A 285 -5.75 12.79 -17.00
N ILE A 286 -5.00 13.91 -17.05
CA ILE A 286 -4.98 14.91 -15.97
C ILE A 286 -6.36 15.55 -15.87
N ALA A 287 -6.92 15.98 -16.99
CA ALA A 287 -8.22 16.63 -17.05
C ALA A 287 -9.36 15.74 -16.52
N VAL A 288 -9.37 14.46 -16.91
CA VAL A 288 -10.37 13.50 -16.40
C VAL A 288 -10.18 13.26 -14.90
N SER A 289 -8.95 13.17 -14.41
CA SER A 289 -8.68 13.01 -12.98
C SER A 289 -9.06 14.25 -12.17
N VAL A 290 -8.89 15.46 -12.75
CA VAL A 290 -9.41 16.71 -12.20
C VAL A 290 -10.92 16.67 -12.08
N TRP A 291 -11.62 16.22 -13.14
CA TRP A 291 -13.08 16.10 -13.12
C TRP A 291 -13.58 15.15 -12.02
N VAL A 292 -12.92 14.00 -11.85
CA VAL A 292 -13.28 13.01 -10.81
C VAL A 292 -12.92 13.49 -9.40
N GLY A 293 -11.75 14.12 -9.23
CA GLY A 293 -11.17 14.43 -7.92
C GLY A 293 -11.47 15.83 -7.37
N ALA A 294 -11.76 16.81 -8.23
CA ALA A 294 -12.06 18.19 -7.78
C ALA A 294 -13.21 18.29 -6.76
N PRO A 295 -14.30 17.49 -6.81
CA PRO A 295 -15.38 17.60 -5.84
C PRO A 295 -14.96 17.28 -4.40
N TYR A 296 -13.98 16.37 -4.22
CA TYR A 296 -13.40 16.07 -2.91
C TYR A 296 -12.75 17.32 -2.31
N PHE A 297 -11.87 17.99 -3.06
CA PHE A 297 -11.23 19.22 -2.60
C PHE A 297 -12.21 20.37 -2.45
N MET A 298 -13.22 20.47 -3.32
CA MET A 298 -14.29 21.46 -3.17
C MET A 298 -14.97 21.36 -1.80
N LEU A 299 -15.34 20.15 -1.38
CA LEU A 299 -15.99 19.92 -0.09
C LEU A 299 -15.05 20.22 1.09
N LEU A 300 -13.81 19.74 1.01
CA LEU A 300 -12.80 19.96 2.03
C LEU A 300 -12.50 21.46 2.22
N ILE A 301 -12.27 22.17 1.11
CA ILE A 301 -11.94 23.60 1.11
C ILE A 301 -13.17 24.43 1.52
N ALA A 302 -14.38 24.07 1.11
CA ALA A 302 -15.59 24.76 1.56
C ALA A 302 -15.73 24.69 3.09
N GLY A 303 -15.40 23.55 3.72
CA GLY A 303 -15.35 23.42 5.17
C GLY A 303 -14.22 24.25 5.81
N ALA A 304 -13.02 24.24 5.21
CA ALA A 304 -11.90 25.03 5.68
C ALA A 304 -12.16 26.55 5.64
N LEU A 305 -12.83 27.02 4.58
CA LEU A 305 -13.22 28.41 4.41
C LEU A 305 -14.25 28.86 5.45
N THR A 306 -15.10 27.97 5.95
CA THR A 306 -16.06 28.30 7.03
C THR A 306 -15.41 28.44 8.40
N ASN A 307 -14.20 27.92 8.60
CA ASN A 307 -13.46 28.03 9.85
C ASN A 307 -12.66 29.34 9.98
N ILE A 308 -12.59 30.15 8.91
CA ILE A 308 -11.88 31.43 8.94
C ILE A 308 -12.79 32.47 9.62
N PRO A 309 -12.37 33.09 10.74
CA PRO A 309 -13.17 34.11 11.41
C PRO A 309 -13.46 35.31 10.49
N SER A 310 -14.70 35.82 10.53
CA SER A 310 -15.10 37.01 9.78
C SER A 310 -14.28 38.24 10.15
N ASP A 311 -13.88 38.34 11.42
CA ASP A 311 -13.19 39.48 12.01
C ASP A 311 -11.85 39.76 11.32
N LEU A 312 -11.18 38.72 10.78
CA LEU A 312 -9.96 38.90 9.99
C LEU A 312 -10.22 39.63 8.68
N TYR A 313 -11.34 39.33 8.02
CA TYR A 313 -11.73 40.02 6.80
C TYR A 313 -12.16 41.46 7.11
N GLU A 314 -12.93 41.68 8.18
CA GLU A 314 -13.36 43.02 8.60
C GLU A 314 -12.16 43.90 8.99
N ALA A 315 -11.22 43.37 9.78
CA ALA A 315 -9.98 44.08 10.13
C ALA A 315 -9.17 44.47 8.88
N SER A 316 -9.03 43.54 7.92
CA SER A 316 -8.32 43.83 6.68
C SER A 316 -9.02 44.87 5.79
N GLU A 317 -10.35 44.97 5.85
CA GLU A 317 -11.10 46.03 5.15
C GLU A 317 -10.84 47.40 5.79
N VAL A 318 -10.73 47.46 7.12
CA VAL A 318 -10.34 48.68 7.85
C VAL A 318 -8.91 49.12 7.48
N ASP A 319 -7.99 48.16 7.30
CA ASP A 319 -6.62 48.42 6.84
C ASP A 319 -6.51 48.75 5.33
N GLY A 320 -7.64 48.80 4.61
CA GLY A 320 -7.66 49.15 3.19
C GLY A 320 -7.18 48.02 2.25
N ALA A 321 -7.15 46.78 2.72
CA ALA A 321 -6.74 45.64 1.90
C ALA A 321 -7.76 45.37 0.79
N SER A 322 -7.26 45.26 -0.44
CA SER A 322 -8.04 44.83 -1.60
C SER A 322 -8.46 43.36 -1.48
N LYS A 323 -9.50 42.94 -2.21
CA LYS A 323 -9.93 41.53 -2.26
C LYS A 323 -8.84 40.58 -2.76
N PHE A 324 -7.95 41.06 -3.61
CA PHE A 324 -6.79 40.27 -4.07
C PHE A 324 -5.77 40.07 -2.94
N GLN A 325 -5.50 41.11 -2.14
CA GLN A 325 -4.65 40.98 -0.95
C GLN A 325 -5.29 40.05 0.09
N GLN A 326 -6.59 40.22 0.38
CA GLN A 326 -7.31 39.30 1.28
C GLN A 326 -7.20 37.84 0.83
N PHE A 327 -7.28 37.59 -0.49
CA PHE A 327 -7.12 36.25 -1.03
C PHE A 327 -5.72 35.66 -0.79
N TRP A 328 -4.66 36.39 -1.14
CA TRP A 328 -3.28 35.89 -1.05
C TRP A 328 -2.71 35.87 0.36
N GLU A 329 -3.12 36.80 1.22
CA GLU A 329 -2.56 36.98 2.57
C GLU A 329 -3.40 36.29 3.66
N ILE A 330 -4.71 36.14 3.45
CA ILE A 330 -5.63 35.55 4.46
C ILE A 330 -6.18 34.22 3.96
N THR A 331 -6.97 34.24 2.88
CA THR A 331 -7.76 33.07 2.47
C THR A 331 -6.89 31.90 2.04
N LEU A 332 -5.96 32.11 1.10
CA LEU A 332 -5.14 31.04 0.55
C LEU A 332 -4.20 30.43 1.60
N PRO A 333 -3.43 31.20 2.40
CA PRO A 333 -2.53 30.61 3.41
C PRO A 333 -3.27 29.83 4.48
N MET A 334 -4.41 30.35 4.98
CA MET A 334 -5.19 29.68 6.02
C MET A 334 -5.84 28.39 5.52
N VAL A 335 -6.35 28.38 4.28
CA VAL A 335 -6.89 27.15 3.67
C VAL A 335 -5.77 26.15 3.42
N LEU A 336 -4.65 26.57 2.82
CA LEU A 336 -3.51 25.69 2.56
C LEU A 336 -2.98 25.04 3.83
N HIS A 337 -2.93 25.77 4.95
CA HIS A 337 -2.52 25.19 6.24
C HIS A 337 -3.45 24.05 6.68
N GLN A 338 -4.76 24.19 6.47
CA GLN A 338 -5.75 23.18 6.81
C GLN A 338 -5.75 21.99 5.85
N VAL A 339 -5.57 22.22 4.54
CA VAL A 339 -5.65 21.16 3.51
C VAL A 339 -4.32 20.53 3.13
N ALA A 340 -3.19 21.05 3.62
CA ALA A 340 -1.85 20.53 3.33
C ALA A 340 -1.68 19.03 3.63
N PRO A 341 -2.18 18.47 4.75
CA PRO A 341 -2.09 17.04 5.00
C PRO A 341 -2.80 16.22 3.92
N SER A 342 -3.99 16.66 3.50
CA SER A 342 -4.77 16.02 2.43
C SER A 342 -4.07 16.12 1.08
N LEU A 343 -3.43 17.26 0.76
CA LEU A 343 -2.63 17.39 -0.46
C LEU A 343 -1.50 16.36 -0.54
N VAL A 344 -0.77 16.13 0.54
CA VAL A 344 0.31 15.12 0.56
C VAL A 344 -0.26 13.71 0.43
N MET A 345 -1.37 13.41 1.10
CA MET A 345 -2.06 12.12 0.96
C MET A 345 -2.58 11.90 -0.47
N THR A 346 -3.15 12.92 -1.11
CA THR A 346 -3.62 12.84 -2.49
C THR A 346 -2.46 12.70 -3.47
N PHE A 347 -1.33 13.35 -3.23
CA PHE A 347 -0.12 13.13 -4.03
C PHE A 347 0.35 11.67 -3.94
N ALA A 348 0.45 11.12 -2.73
CA ALA A 348 0.84 9.71 -2.53
C ALA A 348 -0.16 8.73 -3.17
N HIS A 349 -1.46 9.05 -3.13
CA HIS A 349 -2.50 8.31 -3.83
C HIS A 349 -2.31 8.38 -5.35
N ASN A 350 -2.14 9.57 -5.92
CA ASN A 350 -1.98 9.78 -7.36
C ASN A 350 -0.69 9.13 -7.92
N PHE A 351 0.36 9.06 -7.11
CA PHE A 351 1.61 8.36 -7.46
C PHE A 351 1.37 6.88 -7.77
N ASN A 352 0.40 6.24 -7.10
CA ASN A 352 0.04 4.82 -7.31
C ASN A 352 -1.36 4.66 -7.88
N ASN A 353 -1.90 5.66 -8.57
CA ASN A 353 -3.27 5.62 -9.06
C ASN A 353 -3.39 4.77 -10.33
N PHE A 354 -3.26 3.46 -10.14
CA PHE A 354 -3.37 2.44 -11.17
C PHE A 354 -4.68 2.57 -11.94
N GLY A 355 -5.81 2.75 -11.23
CA GLY A 355 -7.14 2.82 -11.83
C GLY A 355 -7.28 3.96 -12.85
N ALA A 356 -6.82 5.17 -12.51
CA ALA A 356 -6.92 6.32 -13.40
C ALA A 356 -6.22 6.11 -14.75
N ILE A 357 -5.02 5.53 -14.73
CA ILE A 357 -4.23 5.30 -15.95
C ILE A 357 -4.75 4.08 -16.70
N PHE A 358 -4.88 2.95 -16.01
CA PHE A 358 -5.22 1.67 -16.63
C PHE A 358 -6.60 1.70 -17.28
N LEU A 359 -7.61 2.25 -16.61
CA LEU A 359 -8.98 2.24 -17.12
C LEU A 359 -9.20 3.26 -18.25
N LEU A 360 -8.46 4.37 -18.26
CA LEU A 360 -8.63 5.42 -19.26
C LEU A 360 -7.79 5.18 -20.52
N THR A 361 -6.55 4.73 -20.36
CA THR A 361 -5.56 4.66 -21.46
C THR A 361 -4.84 3.32 -21.56
N GLU A 362 -4.95 2.45 -20.56
CA GLU A 362 -4.12 1.24 -20.42
C GLU A 362 -2.61 1.55 -20.49
N GLY A 363 -2.20 2.77 -20.13
CA GLY A 363 -0.81 3.24 -20.22
C GLY A 363 -0.36 3.67 -21.62
N GLY A 364 -1.25 3.60 -22.62
CA GLY A 364 -0.98 4.02 -23.99
C GLY A 364 -0.91 5.55 -24.18
N PRO A 365 -0.58 6.03 -25.39
CA PRO A 365 -0.19 5.27 -26.57
C PRO A 365 1.17 4.57 -26.40
N ILE A 366 1.47 3.61 -27.27
CA ILE A 366 2.74 2.84 -27.25
C ILE A 366 3.93 3.80 -27.40
N ASN A 367 4.96 3.63 -26.57
CA ASN A 367 6.22 4.32 -26.73
C ASN A 367 7.28 3.34 -27.27
N PRO A 368 7.77 3.47 -28.52
CA PRO A 368 8.73 2.55 -29.10
C PRO A 368 10.11 2.57 -28.41
N GLU A 369 10.42 3.63 -27.67
CA GLU A 369 11.67 3.76 -26.91
C GLU A 369 11.63 3.03 -25.56
N TYR A 370 10.44 2.62 -25.12
CA TYR A 370 10.22 2.02 -23.81
C TYR A 370 10.01 0.51 -23.90
N ARG A 371 10.46 -0.19 -22.86
CA ARG A 371 10.28 -1.63 -22.70
C ARG A 371 8.99 -1.92 -21.98
N PHE A 372 8.00 -2.44 -22.70
CA PHE A 372 6.73 -2.89 -22.12
C PHE A 372 5.94 -1.77 -21.40
N ALA A 373 6.16 -0.52 -21.80
CA ALA A 373 5.45 0.66 -21.29
C ALA A 373 5.05 1.59 -22.43
N GLY A 374 3.98 2.35 -22.24
CA GLY A 374 3.55 3.43 -23.12
C GLY A 374 3.84 4.82 -22.54
N HIS A 375 3.29 5.84 -23.18
CA HIS A 375 3.55 7.24 -22.85
C HIS A 375 2.86 7.72 -21.57
N THR A 376 1.74 7.11 -21.17
CA THR A 376 0.99 7.52 -19.97
C THR A 376 1.18 6.58 -18.79
N ASP A 377 1.87 5.45 -18.99
CA ASP A 377 2.19 4.49 -17.94
C ASP A 377 2.88 5.17 -16.76
N ILE A 378 2.36 4.92 -15.57
CA ILE A 378 3.02 5.23 -14.30
C ILE A 378 3.71 3.96 -13.78
N LEU A 379 4.59 4.10 -12.79
CA LEU A 379 5.39 2.97 -12.31
C LEU A 379 4.56 1.75 -11.92
N ILE A 380 3.39 1.94 -11.29
CA ILE A 380 2.50 0.83 -10.91
C ILE A 380 1.80 0.16 -12.10
N THR A 381 1.42 0.90 -13.15
CA THR A 381 0.85 0.27 -14.36
C THR A 381 1.92 -0.44 -15.17
N TRP A 382 3.16 0.06 -15.16
CA TRP A 382 4.28 -0.65 -15.76
C TRP A 382 4.60 -1.96 -15.01
N ILE A 383 4.62 -1.95 -13.67
CA ILE A 383 4.74 -3.18 -12.85
C ILE A 383 3.65 -4.19 -13.22
N TYR A 384 2.41 -3.73 -13.38
CA TYR A 384 1.30 -4.59 -13.79
C TYR A 384 1.57 -5.26 -15.14
N LYS A 385 1.95 -4.49 -16.16
CA LYS A 385 2.30 -5.03 -17.49
C LYS A 385 3.45 -6.02 -17.41
N LEU A 386 4.51 -5.65 -16.68
CA LEU A 386 5.65 -6.53 -16.49
C LEU A 386 5.24 -7.86 -15.85
N THR A 387 4.36 -7.87 -14.86
CA THR A 387 3.99 -9.11 -14.16
C THR A 387 2.91 -9.93 -14.87
N LEU A 388 1.85 -9.30 -15.36
CA LEU A 388 0.70 -10.02 -15.93
C LEU A 388 0.79 -10.25 -17.44
N ASP A 389 1.33 -9.29 -18.19
CA ASP A 389 1.37 -9.39 -19.65
C ASP A 389 2.68 -10.03 -20.14
N PHE A 390 3.80 -9.69 -19.49
CA PHE A 390 5.15 -10.05 -19.96
C PHE A 390 5.93 -10.98 -19.03
N GLN A 391 5.38 -11.30 -17.84
CA GLN A 391 5.96 -12.23 -16.86
C GLN A 391 7.43 -11.93 -16.49
N GLN A 392 7.79 -10.65 -16.40
CA GLN A 392 9.07 -10.12 -15.94
C GLN A 392 9.02 -9.78 -14.44
N TYR A 393 8.81 -10.80 -13.60
CA TYR A 393 8.61 -10.64 -12.16
C TYR A 393 9.83 -10.07 -11.44
N GLN A 394 11.03 -10.50 -11.83
CA GLN A 394 12.30 -10.05 -11.26
C GLN A 394 12.52 -8.53 -11.39
N ILE A 395 12.30 -7.95 -12.57
CA ILE A 395 12.43 -6.50 -12.78
C ILE A 395 11.27 -5.74 -12.13
N ALA A 396 10.05 -6.26 -12.23
CA ALA A 396 8.89 -5.68 -11.57
C ALA A 396 9.08 -5.59 -10.05
N SER A 397 9.64 -6.62 -9.42
CA SER A 397 9.97 -6.63 -7.99
C SER A 397 11.00 -5.57 -7.62
N VAL A 398 12.06 -5.37 -8.43
CA VAL A 398 13.03 -4.28 -8.19
C VAL A 398 12.34 -2.91 -8.21
N ILE A 399 11.47 -2.67 -9.20
CA ILE A 399 10.73 -1.41 -9.30
C ILE A 399 9.78 -1.25 -8.11
N SER A 400 9.08 -2.31 -7.68
CA SER A 400 8.23 -2.30 -6.49
C SER A 400 8.99 -1.91 -5.22
N ILE A 401 10.22 -2.40 -5.03
CA ILE A 401 11.08 -2.01 -3.90
C ILE A 401 11.43 -0.53 -3.97
N ILE A 402 11.80 -0.03 -5.15
CA ILE A 402 12.14 1.39 -5.32
C ILE A 402 10.94 2.29 -5.01
N ILE A 403 9.75 1.92 -5.51
CA ILE A 403 8.51 2.63 -5.19
C ILE A 403 8.24 2.60 -3.69
N PHE A 404 8.35 1.43 -3.05
CA PHE A 404 8.15 1.27 -1.62
C PHE A 404 9.08 2.19 -0.83
N LEU A 405 10.39 2.16 -1.10
CA LEU A 405 11.37 3.01 -0.42
C LEU A 405 11.09 4.50 -0.64
N PHE A 406 10.73 4.89 -1.86
CA PHE A 406 10.39 6.27 -2.19
C PHE A 406 9.16 6.76 -1.43
N LEU A 407 8.07 5.99 -1.44
CA LEU A 407 6.83 6.33 -0.76
C LEU A 407 6.96 6.28 0.76
N SER A 408 7.67 5.29 1.30
CA SER A 408 8.00 5.25 2.73
C SER A 408 8.81 6.47 3.14
N GLY A 409 9.76 6.92 2.30
CA GLY A 409 10.50 8.16 2.52
C GLY A 409 9.59 9.38 2.60
N ILE A 410 8.66 9.53 1.65
CA ILE A 410 7.65 10.61 1.66
C ILE A 410 6.75 10.52 2.88
N ALA A 411 6.26 9.33 3.22
CA ALA A 411 5.39 9.12 4.37
C ALA A 411 6.09 9.49 5.67
N ILE A 412 7.33 9.03 5.89
CA ILE A 412 8.13 9.38 7.07
C ILE A 412 8.35 10.90 7.12
N TRP A 413 8.70 11.53 6.00
CA TRP A 413 8.87 12.98 5.93
C TRP A 413 7.58 13.72 6.28
N GLN A 414 6.44 13.29 5.75
CA GLN A 414 5.11 13.84 6.04
C GLN A 414 4.78 13.70 7.53
N PHE A 415 4.91 12.50 8.10
CA PHE A 415 4.63 12.24 9.51
C PHE A 415 5.49 13.10 10.44
N ARG A 416 6.78 13.30 10.11
CA ARG A 416 7.68 14.18 10.89
C ARG A 416 7.31 15.67 10.82
N ARG A 417 6.57 16.10 9.80
CA ARG A 417 6.18 17.51 9.58
C ARG A 417 4.79 17.84 10.12
N MET A 418 3.92 16.86 10.34
CA MET A 418 2.60 17.09 10.91
C MET A 418 2.69 17.46 12.39
N LYS A 419 2.33 18.71 12.74
CA LYS A 419 2.35 19.25 14.12
C LYS A 419 1.49 18.45 15.11
N SER A 420 0.38 17.85 14.65
CA SER A 420 -0.47 17.00 15.50
C SER A 420 0.29 15.84 16.16
N PHE A 421 1.37 15.32 15.56
CA PHE A 421 2.22 14.32 16.20
C PHE A 421 3.28 14.91 17.15
N LYS A 422 3.64 16.18 16.99
CA LYS A 422 4.56 16.86 17.93
C LYS A 422 3.86 17.17 19.24
N ASP A 423 2.60 17.58 19.16
CA ASP A 423 1.79 17.89 20.33
C ASP A 423 1.36 16.61 21.09
N ASP A 424 1.12 15.49 20.40
CA ASP A 424 0.75 14.20 21.03
C ASP A 424 1.95 13.37 21.54
N VAL A 425 3.16 13.56 20.99
CA VAL A 425 4.37 12.80 21.38
C VAL A 425 5.33 13.63 22.26
N GLY A 426 4.96 14.87 22.60
CA GLY A 426 5.73 15.71 23.51
C GLY A 426 7.16 15.99 23.02
N MET A 427 7.32 16.25 21.72
CA MET A 427 8.61 16.65 21.11
C MET A 427 8.59 18.08 20.60
#